data_AF-L8TR40-F1
#
_entry.id   AF-L8TR40-F1
#
_cell.length_a   1.000
_cell.length_b   1.000
_cell.length_c   1.000
_cell.angle_alpha   90.00
_cell.angle_beta   90.00
_cell.angle_gamma   90.00
#
_symmetry.space_group_name_H-M   'P 1'
#
loop_
_entity.id
_entity.type
_entity.pdbx_description
1 polymer ?
#
loop_
_entity_poly.entity_id
_entity_poly.type
_entity_poly.pdbx_seq_one_letter_code
_entity_poly.pdbx_strand_id
1 'polypeptide(L)'
;MWSGRGGVPTIADALAVLAAVPVAPEGPGMIDQLRQLEDVKSLAAARQAEITVAFDGFQRRVQAAAGVPAEEQGAGVAAQIALARRESPAKGGRLLGTAKALTGMPRTFAAFRSGQLNEWRTTLV
;
A
#
# COMPACT_ATOMS: atom_id res chain seq x y z
N MET A 1 29.90 -24.86 -7.87
CA MET A 1 28.79 -24.41 -8.72
C MET A 1 27.58 -24.16 -7.83
N TRP A 2 27.42 -22.92 -7.32
CA TRP A 2 26.20 -22.48 -6.64
C TRP A 2 26.06 -20.97 -6.88
N SER A 3 25.48 -20.64 -8.03
CA SER A 3 25.06 -19.28 -8.37
C SER A 3 23.57 -19.22 -8.11
N GLY A 4 23.16 -18.62 -6.98
CA GLY A 4 21.76 -18.56 -6.55
C GLY A 4 21.34 -17.14 -6.18
N ARG A 5 20.72 -16.45 -7.15
CA ARG A 5 19.80 -15.29 -7.04
C ARG A 5 20.25 -14.05 -6.26
N GLY A 6 21.12 -13.24 -6.87
CA GLY A 6 21.37 -11.85 -6.47
C GLY A 6 20.38 -10.84 -7.09
N GLY A 7 19.07 -11.09 -6.96
CA GLY A 7 18.01 -10.19 -7.46
C GLY A 7 17.41 -9.32 -6.35
N VAL A 8 16.98 -8.11 -6.69
CA VAL A 8 16.18 -7.27 -5.76
C VAL A 8 14.85 -7.99 -5.48
N PRO A 9 14.46 -8.22 -4.21
CA PRO A 9 13.21 -8.88 -3.87
C PRO A 9 12.00 -8.16 -4.47
N THR A 10 11.01 -8.93 -4.92
CA THR A 10 9.76 -8.44 -5.50
C THR A 10 8.57 -8.71 -4.57
N ILE A 11 7.43 -8.07 -4.85
CA ILE A 11 6.17 -8.40 -4.16
C ILE A 11 5.74 -9.84 -4.44
N ALA A 12 6.07 -10.40 -5.60
CA ALA A 12 5.78 -11.80 -5.92
C ALA A 12 6.56 -12.77 -5.00
N ASP A 13 7.81 -12.44 -4.67
CA ASP A 13 8.61 -13.23 -3.72
C ASP A 13 7.98 -13.21 -2.32
N ALA A 14 7.51 -12.05 -1.86
CA ALA A 14 6.82 -11.91 -0.58
C ALA A 14 5.51 -12.73 -0.54
N LEU A 15 4.72 -12.70 -1.62
CA LEU A 15 3.50 -13.50 -1.73
C LEU A 15 3.79 -15.00 -1.72
N ALA A 16 4.85 -15.45 -2.41
CA ALA A 16 5.25 -16.85 -2.42
C ALA A 16 5.67 -17.33 -1.02
N VAL A 17 6.44 -16.51 -0.29
CA VAL A 17 6.82 -16.81 1.10
C VAL A 17 5.60 -16.90 2.01
N LEU A 18 4.68 -15.93 1.95
CA LEU A 18 3.46 -15.94 2.77
C LEU A 18 2.56 -17.14 2.47
N ALA A 19 2.42 -17.52 1.20
CA ALA A 19 1.61 -18.68 0.80
C ALA A 19 2.20 -20.02 1.28
N ALA A 20 3.51 -20.08 1.52
CA ALA A 20 4.20 -21.27 2.00
C ALA A 20 4.20 -21.43 3.54
N VAL A 21 3.71 -20.44 4.29
CA VAL A 21 3.66 -20.51 5.76
C VAL A 21 2.59 -21.52 6.20
N PRO A 22 2.95 -22.61 6.90
CA PRO A 22 1.96 -23.54 7.42
C PRO A 22 1.20 -22.91 8.59
N VAL A 23 -0.08 -23.28 8.74
CA VAL A 23 -0.86 -22.92 9.92
C VAL A 23 -0.20 -23.52 11.16
N ALA A 24 -0.06 -22.72 12.21
CA ALA A 24 0.50 -23.18 13.47
C ALA A 24 -0.30 -24.37 14.04
N PRO A 25 0.37 -25.38 14.63
CA PRO A 25 -0.30 -26.59 15.09
C PRO A 25 -1.12 -26.38 16.38
N GLU A 26 -0.89 -25.28 17.09
CA GLU A 26 -1.47 -25.00 18.41
C GLU A 26 -2.11 -23.62 18.48
N GLY A 27 -3.16 -23.51 19.30
CA GLY A 27 -3.97 -22.30 19.45
C GLY A 27 -3.17 -21.02 19.72
N PRO A 28 -2.23 -20.99 20.69
CA PRO A 28 -1.40 -19.81 20.93
C PRO A 28 -0.61 -19.38 19.68
N GLY A 29 -0.01 -20.34 18.97
CA GLY A 29 0.71 -20.09 17.73
C GLY A 29 -0.19 -19.56 16.60
N MET A 30 -1.46 -20.00 16.54
CA MET A 30 -2.43 -19.47 15.56
C MET A 30 -2.75 -18.00 15.84
N ILE A 31 -2.89 -17.60 17.10
CA ILE A 31 -3.12 -16.21 17.50
C ILE A 31 -1.90 -15.34 17.16
N ASP A 32 -0.69 -15.83 17.44
CA ASP A 32 0.55 -15.14 17.08
C ASP A 32 0.67 -14.97 15.55
N GLN A 33 0.35 -16.01 14.77
CA GLN A 33 0.33 -15.93 13.31
C GLN A 33 -0.68 -14.90 12.80
N LEU A 34 -1.89 -14.85 13.36
CA LEU A 34 -2.88 -13.82 13.01
C LEU A 34 -2.36 -12.41 13.27
N ARG A 35 -1.66 -12.20 14.40
CA ARG A 35 -1.07 -10.89 14.71
C ARG A 35 0.00 -10.51 13.68
N GLN A 36 0.90 -11.43 13.35
CA GLN A 36 1.94 -11.24 12.35
C GLN A 36 1.36 -10.93 10.96
N LEU A 37 0.29 -11.62 10.56
CA LEU A 37 -0.39 -11.36 9.29
C LEU A 37 -1.07 -9.99 9.25
N GLU A 38 -1.60 -9.49 10.36
CA GLU A 38 -2.13 -8.12 10.43
C GLU A 38 -1.02 -7.07 10.33
N ASP A 39 0.18 -7.34 10.86
CA ASP A 39 1.36 -6.48 10.67
C ASP A 39 1.80 -6.45 9.21
N VAL A 40 1.82 -7.61 8.53
CA VAL A 40 2.07 -7.73 7.09
C VAL A 40 1.05 -6.93 6.29
N LYS A 41 -0.24 -7.07 6.60
CA LYS A 41 -1.31 -6.33 5.91
C LYS A 41 -1.18 -4.83 6.11
N SER A 42 -0.84 -4.39 7.32
CA SER A 42 -0.64 -2.97 7.63
C SER A 42 0.55 -2.39 6.87
N LEU A 43 1.68 -3.10 6.85
CA LEU A 43 2.85 -2.72 6.06
C LEU A 43 2.54 -2.67 4.57
N ALA A 44 1.83 -3.67 4.03
CA ALA A 44 1.43 -3.71 2.62
C ALA A 44 0.53 -2.52 2.27
N ALA A 45 -0.46 -2.21 3.11
CA ALA A 45 -1.35 -1.06 2.91
C ALA A 45 -0.58 0.28 3.03
N ALA A 46 0.41 0.38 3.92
CA ALA A 46 1.28 1.56 3.99
C ALA A 46 2.10 1.75 2.70
N ARG A 47 2.63 0.66 2.13
CA ARG A 47 3.31 0.71 0.81
C ARG A 47 2.35 1.09 -0.31
N GLN A 48 1.10 0.61 -0.28
CA GLN A 48 0.08 1.04 -1.24
C GLN A 48 -0.17 2.56 -1.16
N ALA A 49 -0.20 3.15 0.05
CA ALA A 49 -0.33 4.60 0.22
C ALA A 49 0.88 5.36 -0.35
N GLU A 50 2.10 4.91 -0.09
CA GLU A 50 3.33 5.50 -0.67
C GLU A 50 3.29 5.47 -2.22
N ILE A 51 2.98 4.31 -2.81
CA ILE A 51 2.86 4.13 -4.26
C ILE A 51 1.75 5.02 -4.82
N THR A 52 0.63 5.15 -4.09
CA THR A 52 -0.50 5.99 -4.50
C THR A 52 -0.10 7.46 -4.65
N VAL A 53 0.64 8.01 -3.67
CA VAL A 53 1.15 9.40 -3.75
C VAL A 53 2.17 9.55 -4.88
N ALA A 54 3.10 8.60 -5.00
CA ALA A 54 4.09 8.62 -6.06
C ALA A 54 3.45 8.59 -7.46
N PHE A 55 2.40 7.78 -7.63
CA PHE A 55 1.66 7.64 -8.87
C PHE A 55 0.83 8.89 -9.21
N ASP A 56 0.13 9.50 -8.25
CA ASP A 56 -0.55 10.81 -8.45
C ASP A 56 0.44 11.87 -8.93
N GLY A 57 1.60 11.97 -8.28
CA GLY A 57 2.66 12.89 -8.69
C GLY A 57 3.21 12.59 -10.09
N PHE A 58 3.40 11.32 -10.44
CA PHE A 58 3.86 10.91 -11.77
C PHE A 58 2.83 11.27 -12.86
N GLN A 59 1.56 10.91 -12.66
CA GLN A 59 0.49 11.17 -13.63
C GLN A 59 0.30 12.67 -13.89
N ARG A 60 0.31 13.49 -12.83
CA ARG A 60 0.25 14.95 -12.97
C ARG A 60 1.40 15.51 -13.80
N ARG A 61 2.64 15.03 -13.60
CA ARG A 61 3.79 15.44 -14.40
C ARG A 61 3.65 15.04 -15.87
N VAL A 62 3.18 13.83 -16.15
CA VAL A 62 2.92 13.36 -17.51
C VAL A 62 1.87 14.23 -18.20
N GLN A 63 0.76 14.52 -17.51
CA GLN A 63 -0.33 15.36 -18.03
C GLN A 63 0.13 16.80 -18.26
N ALA A 64 0.90 17.38 -17.34
CA ALA A 64 1.49 18.71 -17.51
C ALA A 64 2.41 18.78 -18.74
N ALA A 65 3.26 17.77 -18.94
CA ALA A 65 4.13 17.68 -20.11
C ALA A 65 3.35 17.53 -21.44
N ALA A 66 2.14 16.95 -21.37
CA ALA A 66 1.22 16.85 -22.50
C ALA A 66 0.35 18.12 -22.71
N GLY A 67 0.53 19.17 -21.91
CA GLY A 67 -0.21 20.43 -22.03
C GLY A 67 -1.62 20.42 -21.42
N VAL A 68 -1.94 19.43 -20.58
CA VAL A 68 -3.23 19.37 -19.87
C VAL A 68 -3.33 20.54 -18.87
N PRO A 69 -4.45 21.29 -18.83
CA PRO A 69 -4.67 22.37 -17.87
C PRO A 69 -4.47 21.92 -16.41
N ALA A 70 -3.92 22.79 -15.57
CA ALA A 70 -3.52 22.43 -14.20
C ALA A 70 -4.69 21.91 -13.35
N GLU A 71 -5.89 22.44 -13.57
CA GLU A 71 -7.15 22.07 -12.94
C GLU A 71 -7.66 20.68 -13.37
N GLU A 72 -7.27 20.20 -14.55
CA GLU A 72 -7.62 18.87 -15.07
C GLU A 72 -6.57 17.81 -14.73
N GLN A 73 -5.38 18.22 -14.30
CA GLN A 73 -4.32 17.29 -13.90
C GLN A 73 -4.74 16.47 -12.66
N GLY A 74 -4.51 15.16 -12.73
CA GLY A 74 -4.93 14.16 -11.76
C GLY A 74 -6.32 13.57 -12.03
N ALA A 75 -7.05 14.04 -13.05
CA ALA A 75 -8.30 13.42 -13.48
C ALA A 75 -8.06 11.93 -13.81
N GLY A 76 -8.96 11.06 -13.32
CA GLY A 76 -8.89 9.61 -13.52
C GLY A 76 -7.88 8.84 -12.66
N VAL A 77 -6.97 9.51 -11.93
CA VAL A 77 -5.95 8.83 -11.11
C VAL A 77 -6.59 7.96 -10.03
N ALA A 78 -7.58 8.48 -9.31
CA ALA A 78 -8.31 7.73 -8.29
C ALA A 78 -8.99 6.47 -8.83
N ALA A 79 -9.50 6.51 -10.07
CA ALA A 79 -10.12 5.36 -10.71
C ALA A 79 -9.09 4.27 -11.07
N GLN A 80 -7.90 4.65 -11.54
CA GLN A 80 -6.81 3.71 -11.80
C GLN A 80 -6.33 3.02 -10.51
N ILE A 81 -6.18 3.80 -9.42
CA ILE A 81 -5.84 3.26 -8.10
C ILE A 81 -6.93 2.30 -7.61
N ALA A 82 -8.21 2.67 -7.74
CA ALA A 82 -9.33 1.82 -7.38
C ALA A 82 -9.27 0.48 -8.11
N LEU A 83 -9.10 0.52 -9.45
CA LEU A 83 -9.00 -0.66 -10.28
C LEU A 83 -7.84 -1.57 -9.85
N ALA A 84 -6.65 -1.00 -9.64
CA ALA A 84 -5.48 -1.75 -9.20
C ALA A 84 -5.68 -2.41 -7.82
N ARG A 85 -6.44 -1.75 -6.93
CA ARG A 85 -6.77 -2.27 -5.59
C ARG A 85 -8.03 -3.15 -5.56
N ARG A 86 -8.72 -3.33 -6.70
CA ARG A 86 -10.02 -4.03 -6.81
C ARG A 86 -11.11 -3.40 -5.94
N GLU A 87 -11.13 -2.08 -5.91
CA GLU A 87 -12.06 -1.27 -5.12
C GLU A 87 -12.99 -0.46 -6.01
N SER A 88 -14.11 0.02 -5.45
CA SER A 88 -15.01 0.92 -6.17
C SER A 88 -14.35 2.28 -6.43
N PRO A 89 -14.74 3.02 -7.49
CA PRO A 89 -14.19 4.36 -7.77
C PRO A 89 -14.32 5.33 -6.58
N ALA A 90 -15.45 5.29 -5.88
CA ALA A 90 -15.69 6.11 -4.68
C ALA A 90 -14.68 5.80 -3.56
N LYS A 91 -14.32 4.52 -3.38
CA LYS A 91 -13.31 4.12 -2.41
C LYS A 91 -11.90 4.48 -2.88
N GLY A 92 -11.60 4.40 -4.17
CA GLY A 92 -10.34 4.91 -4.74
C GLY A 92 -10.04 6.36 -4.41
N GLY A 93 -11.05 7.24 -4.52
CA GLY A 93 -10.93 8.64 -4.14
C GLY A 93 -10.56 8.83 -2.66
N ARG A 94 -11.20 8.07 -1.77
CA ARG A 94 -10.88 8.08 -0.33
C ARG A 94 -9.45 7.59 -0.07
N LEU A 95 -9.04 6.50 -0.71
CA LEU A 95 -7.69 5.93 -0.56
C LEU A 95 -6.60 6.91 -1.03
N LEU A 96 -6.81 7.59 -2.16
CA LEU A 96 -5.92 8.65 -2.64
C LEU A 96 -5.87 9.83 -1.65
N GLY A 97 -7.04 10.27 -1.15
CA GLY A 97 -7.12 11.33 -0.15
C GLY A 97 -6.37 11.00 1.13
N THR A 98 -6.60 9.82 1.71
CA THR A 98 -5.89 9.33 2.90
C THR A 98 -4.39 9.25 2.67
N ALA A 99 -3.95 8.69 1.54
CA ALA A 99 -2.53 8.56 1.23
C ALA A 99 -1.83 9.93 1.17
N LYS A 100 -2.49 10.95 0.59
CA LYS A 100 -2.00 12.32 0.56
C LYS A 100 -2.00 12.99 1.94
N ALA A 101 -3.03 12.75 2.76
CA ALA A 101 -3.07 13.28 4.12
C ALA A 101 -1.91 12.73 4.98
N LEU A 102 -1.60 11.44 4.84
CA LEU A 102 -0.53 10.78 5.60
C LEU A 102 0.87 11.37 5.37
N THR A 103 1.13 12.03 4.24
CA THR A 103 2.43 12.70 4.02
C THR A 103 2.65 13.88 4.97
N GLY A 104 1.58 14.49 5.48
CA GLY A 104 1.63 15.54 6.50
C GLY A 104 1.67 14.99 7.94
N MET A 105 1.57 13.68 8.12
CA MET A 105 1.43 13.03 9.43
C MET A 105 2.54 11.98 9.66
N PRO A 106 3.82 12.39 9.73
CA PRO A 106 4.96 11.45 9.69
C PRO A 106 4.96 10.43 10.83
N ARG A 107 4.47 10.80 12.01
CA ARG A 107 4.34 9.88 13.15
C ARG A 107 3.25 8.83 12.90
N THR A 108 2.08 9.24 12.42
CA THR A 108 1.00 8.32 12.03
C THR A 108 1.47 7.37 10.93
N PHE A 109 2.17 7.90 9.92
CA PHE A 109 2.68 7.08 8.82
C PHE A 109 3.76 6.09 9.28
N ALA A 110 4.64 6.48 10.22
CA ALA A 110 5.59 5.55 10.84
C ALA A 110 4.90 4.43 11.64
N ALA A 111 3.85 4.77 12.39
CA ALA A 111 3.04 3.78 13.12
C ALA A 111 2.29 2.82 12.18
N PHE A 112 1.81 3.32 11.04
CA PHE A 112 1.20 2.50 9.99
C PHE A 112 2.21 1.53 9.35
N ARG A 113 3.40 2.03 8.98
CA ARG A 113 4.46 1.19 8.39
C ARG A 113 4.99 0.11 9.31
N SER A 114 4.90 0.31 10.62
CA SER A 114 5.35 -0.66 11.64
C SER A 114 4.26 -1.62 12.11
N GLY A 115 3.04 -1.55 11.57
CA GLY A 115 1.92 -2.41 11.98
C GLY A 115 1.29 -2.06 13.34
N GLN A 116 1.71 -0.95 13.97
CA GLN A 116 1.08 -0.43 15.18
C GLN A 116 -0.32 0.12 14.89
N LEU A 117 -0.52 0.70 13.69
CA LEU A 117 -1.83 1.06 13.17
C LEU A 117 -2.13 0.23 11.93
N ASN A 118 -3.41 -0.12 11.74
CA ASN A 118 -3.90 -0.66 10.48
C ASN A 118 -4.53 0.45 9.62
N GLU A 119 -4.82 0.15 8.36
CA GLU A 119 -5.31 1.15 7.38
C GLU A 119 -6.54 1.91 7.89
N TRP A 120 -7.49 1.23 8.52
CA TRP A 120 -8.66 1.86 9.12
C TRP A 120 -8.30 2.86 10.22
N ARG A 121 -7.40 2.50 11.14
CA ARG A 121 -7.00 3.41 12.22
C ARG A 121 -6.28 4.67 11.71
N THR A 122 -5.71 4.63 10.50
CA THR A 122 -5.10 5.83 9.90
C THR A 122 -6.12 6.89 9.47
N THR A 123 -7.41 6.55 9.38
CA THR A 123 -8.47 7.48 8.96
C THR A 123 -9.23 8.11 10.13
N LEU A 124 -8.87 7.79 11.37
CA LEU A 124 -9.58 8.23 12.59
C LEU A 124 -8.86 9.34 13.37
N VAL A 125 -7.79 9.91 12.81
CA VAL A 125 -6.90 10.89 13.43
C VAL A 125 -7.12 12.30 12.91
#